data_AF-A0A455BIR7-F1
#
_entry.id   AF-A0A455BIR7-F1
#
_cell.length_a   1.000
_cell.length_b   1.000
_cell.length_c   1.000
_cell.angle_alpha   90.00
_cell.angle_beta   90.00
_cell.angle_gamma   90.00
#
_symmetry.space_group_name_H-M   'P 1'
#
loop_
_entity.id
_entity.type
_entity.pdbx_description
1 polymer ?
#
loop_
_entity_poly.entity_id
_entity_poly.type
_entity_poly.pdbx_seq_one_letter_code
_entity_poly.pdbx_strand_id
1 'polypeptide(L)'
;MLGFLSARQAGLDDPLRLRRAESTRRVLGLELNKDRDVERIHGSGVNTLDIDPVEGRYMLSGGSDGVIVLYDLENSSRQPYYTCKAVCSVGRSHPDVHKYSVETVQWYPHDTGMFTSSSFDKTLKVWDTNTLQIADVFNFEETVYSHHMSPVATKHCLVAVGTRGPKVQLCDLKSGSCSHILQGHRQEILAVSWSPRYEYILATASADSRTKLWDVRRASGCLITLDQHNGKKSQAVESANTAHNGKVNGLCFTSDGLHLLTVGTDNRMRLWNSSNGENTLVNYGKVYNDSRKGLKFTVSCGCSSEFVFVPYGSTIAIYTVYSGEQITMLKGHYKSVDCCVFQSNFQELYSGSRDCNILAWIPSLYESVPDDEEALVVSS
;
A
#
# COMPACT_ATOMS: atom_id res chain seq x y z
N MET A 1 -20.62 -19.55 -11.11
CA MET A 1 -21.04 -19.66 -9.69
C MET A 1 -21.64 -21.03 -9.34
N LEU A 2 -22.58 -21.58 -10.11
CA LEU A 2 -23.19 -22.89 -9.81
C LEU A 2 -22.18 -24.05 -9.73
N GLY A 3 -21.21 -24.10 -10.66
CA GLY A 3 -20.13 -25.09 -10.62
C GLY A 3 -19.22 -25.00 -9.39
N PHE A 4 -18.99 -23.78 -8.87
CA PHE A 4 -18.25 -23.58 -7.62
C PHE A 4 -19.02 -24.17 -6.42
N LEU A 5 -20.33 -23.93 -6.35
CA LEU A 5 -21.17 -24.43 -5.26
C LEU A 5 -21.27 -25.96 -5.29
N SER A 6 -21.50 -26.55 -6.46
CA SER A 6 -21.61 -28.00 -6.60
C SER A 6 -20.28 -28.69 -6.29
N ALA A 7 -19.15 -28.18 -6.79
CA ALA A 7 -17.82 -28.73 -6.49
C ALA A 7 -17.49 -28.67 -4.99
N ARG A 8 -17.83 -27.54 -4.33
CA ARG A 8 -17.62 -27.38 -2.88
C ARG A 8 -18.51 -28.31 -2.06
N GLN A 9 -19.78 -28.47 -2.43
CA GLN A 9 -20.74 -29.32 -1.72
C GLN A 9 -20.42 -30.81 -1.88
N ALA A 10 -20.02 -31.22 -3.08
CA ALA A 10 -19.64 -32.60 -3.37
C ALA A 10 -18.23 -32.96 -2.89
N GLY A 11 -17.44 -31.99 -2.41
CA GLY A 11 -16.06 -32.21 -1.97
C GLY A 11 -15.11 -32.59 -3.11
N LEU A 12 -15.40 -32.17 -4.34
CA LEU A 12 -14.58 -32.47 -5.52
C LEU A 12 -13.22 -31.74 -5.47
N ASP A 13 -13.21 -30.53 -4.92
CA ASP A 13 -12.04 -29.67 -4.76
C ASP A 13 -11.93 -29.16 -3.32
N ASP A 14 -10.70 -28.82 -2.91
CA ASP A 14 -10.45 -28.18 -1.61
C ASP A 14 -11.23 -26.83 -1.50
N PRO A 15 -12.08 -26.65 -0.47
CA PRO A 15 -12.87 -25.43 -0.30
C PRO A 15 -12.02 -24.15 -0.22
N LEU A 16 -10.80 -24.21 0.33
CA LEU A 16 -9.92 -23.05 0.40
C LEU A 16 -9.36 -22.69 -0.97
N ARG A 17 -8.94 -23.68 -1.77
CA ARG A 17 -8.57 -23.48 -3.17
C ARG A 17 -9.70 -22.84 -3.98
N LEU A 18 -10.92 -23.36 -3.85
CA LEU A 18 -12.10 -22.80 -4.52
C LEU A 18 -12.33 -21.34 -4.10
N ARG A 19 -12.22 -21.02 -2.81
CA ARG A 19 -12.34 -19.63 -2.30
C ARG A 19 -11.28 -18.72 -2.93
N ARG A 20 -10.01 -19.14 -2.99
CA ARG A 20 -8.92 -18.35 -3.59
C ARG A 20 -9.13 -18.12 -5.09
N ALA A 21 -9.63 -19.13 -5.80
CA ALA A 21 -9.96 -19.03 -7.22
C ALA A 21 -11.10 -18.04 -7.46
N GLU A 22 -12.16 -18.12 -6.65
CA GLU A 22 -13.29 -17.18 -6.73
C GLU A 22 -12.87 -15.75 -6.35
N SER A 23 -12.03 -15.55 -5.33
CA SER A 23 -11.48 -14.24 -4.99
C SER A 23 -10.65 -13.66 -6.15
N THR A 24 -9.91 -14.48 -6.88
CA THR A 24 -9.19 -14.05 -8.11
C THR A 24 -10.18 -13.57 -9.17
N ARG A 25 -11.26 -14.34 -9.40
CA ARG A 25 -12.33 -13.97 -10.34
C ARG A 25 -12.95 -12.63 -9.99
N ARG A 26 -13.15 -12.35 -8.70
CA ARG A 26 -13.66 -11.07 -8.20
C ARG A 26 -12.69 -9.93 -8.52
N VAL A 27 -11.40 -10.06 -8.18
CA VAL A 27 -10.40 -9.02 -8.48
C VAL A 27 -10.31 -8.71 -9.98
N LEU A 28 -10.48 -9.70 -10.86
CA LEU A 28 -10.51 -9.50 -12.31
C LEU A 28 -11.73 -8.67 -12.77
N GLY A 29 -12.85 -8.73 -12.06
CA GLY A 29 -14.06 -7.96 -12.31
C GLY A 29 -14.16 -6.65 -11.53
N LEU A 30 -13.05 -6.12 -11.01
CA LEU A 30 -13.06 -4.91 -10.19
C LEU A 30 -13.37 -3.66 -11.03
N GLU A 31 -14.36 -2.87 -10.60
CA GLU A 31 -14.79 -1.64 -11.25
C GLU A 31 -15.14 -0.54 -10.25
N LEU A 32 -15.36 0.68 -10.74
CA LEU A 32 -15.75 1.80 -9.89
C LEU A 32 -17.14 1.57 -9.29
N ASN A 33 -17.23 1.56 -7.96
CA ASN A 33 -18.51 1.49 -7.29
C ASN A 33 -19.20 2.86 -7.34
N LYS A 34 -20.30 2.96 -8.08
CA LYS A 34 -21.11 4.19 -8.16
C LYS A 34 -22.14 4.31 -7.03
N ASP A 35 -22.37 3.22 -6.32
CA ASP A 35 -23.34 3.12 -5.22
C ASP A 35 -22.68 3.31 -3.85
N ARG A 36 -21.34 3.39 -3.80
CA ARG A 36 -20.60 3.62 -2.55
C ARG A 36 -19.77 4.89 -2.64
N ASP A 37 -20.18 5.89 -1.86
CA ASP A 37 -19.42 7.11 -1.66
C ASP A 37 -18.56 7.03 -0.40
N VAL A 38 -17.51 7.86 -0.32
CA VAL A 38 -16.75 8.12 0.90
C VAL A 38 -16.90 9.60 1.24
N GLU A 39 -17.24 9.90 2.49
CA GLU A 39 -17.53 11.27 2.91
C GLU A 39 -16.31 12.20 2.70
N ARG A 40 -16.56 13.34 2.07
CA ARG A 40 -15.51 14.28 1.64
C ARG A 40 -15.19 15.28 2.73
N ILE A 41 -14.08 15.06 3.43
CA ILE A 41 -13.60 15.94 4.51
C ILE A 41 -12.28 16.62 4.17
N HIS A 42 -11.38 15.93 3.46
CA HIS A 42 -10.10 16.51 3.06
C HIS A 42 -10.29 17.70 2.11
N GLY A 43 -9.70 18.83 2.47
CA GLY A 43 -9.67 20.04 1.65
C GLY A 43 -8.54 20.04 0.62
N SER A 44 -7.73 18.98 0.57
CA SER A 44 -6.60 18.79 -0.35
C SER A 44 -6.42 17.31 -0.68
N GLY A 45 -5.45 16.99 -1.56
CA GLY A 45 -5.24 15.62 -2.02
C GLY A 45 -5.00 14.62 -0.90
N VAL A 46 -5.53 13.40 -1.06
CA VAL A 46 -5.39 12.30 -0.10
C VAL A 46 -4.12 11.51 -0.41
N ASN A 47 -3.12 11.58 0.47
CA ASN A 47 -1.80 11.00 0.23
C ASN A 47 -1.69 9.53 0.68
N THR A 48 -2.56 9.11 1.59
CA THR A 48 -2.45 7.80 2.27
C THR A 48 -3.81 7.34 2.76
N LEU A 49 -4.00 6.03 2.74
CA LEU A 49 -5.15 5.32 3.30
C LEU A 49 -4.63 4.08 4.03
N ASP A 50 -5.25 3.71 5.14
CA ASP A 50 -4.96 2.45 5.81
C ASP A 50 -6.22 1.85 6.42
N ILE A 51 -6.47 0.58 6.13
CA ILE A 51 -7.65 -0.15 6.57
C ILE A 51 -7.27 -0.96 7.81
N ASP A 52 -8.16 -1.00 8.80
CA ASP A 52 -7.97 -1.78 10.02
C ASP A 52 -7.58 -3.24 9.68
N PRO A 53 -6.41 -3.73 10.16
CA PRO A 53 -5.93 -5.07 9.83
C PRO A 53 -6.75 -6.21 10.46
N VAL A 54 -7.56 -5.94 11.48
CA VAL A 54 -8.28 -7.00 12.23
C VAL A 54 -9.65 -7.25 11.65
N GLU A 55 -10.53 -6.25 11.64
CA GLU A 55 -11.90 -6.40 11.16
C GLU A 55 -12.07 -5.85 9.75
N GLY A 56 -11.19 -4.95 9.31
CA GLY A 56 -11.32 -4.27 8.03
C GLY A 56 -12.51 -3.30 7.97
N ARG A 57 -13.09 -2.95 9.12
CA ARG A 57 -14.27 -2.10 9.21
C ARG A 57 -13.94 -0.62 9.11
N TYR A 58 -12.89 -0.20 9.80
CA TYR A 58 -12.51 1.20 9.86
C TYR A 58 -11.35 1.51 8.92
N MET A 59 -11.31 2.73 8.39
CA MET A 59 -10.25 3.20 7.52
C MET A 59 -9.75 4.58 7.94
N LEU A 60 -8.44 4.73 8.02
CA LEU A 60 -7.77 6.01 8.22
C LEU A 60 -7.39 6.62 6.88
N SER A 61 -7.44 7.94 6.80
CA SER A 61 -6.93 8.71 5.66
C SER A 61 -6.09 9.89 6.14
N GLY A 62 -5.05 10.21 5.36
CA GLY A 62 -4.18 11.37 5.59
C GLY A 62 -4.16 12.29 4.37
N GLY A 63 -4.39 13.58 4.60
CA GLY A 63 -4.47 14.57 3.54
C GLY A 63 -3.29 15.53 3.50
N SER A 64 -3.10 16.16 2.34
CA SER A 64 -2.14 17.25 2.14
C SER A 64 -2.49 18.51 2.95
N ASP A 65 -3.69 18.57 3.51
CA ASP A 65 -4.22 19.62 4.38
C ASP A 65 -3.84 19.47 5.86
N GLY A 66 -3.09 18.41 6.22
CA GLY A 66 -2.71 18.14 7.61
C GLY A 66 -3.77 17.41 8.42
N VAL A 67 -4.89 17.04 7.78
CA VAL A 67 -6.03 16.39 8.44
C VAL A 67 -5.86 14.87 8.41
N ILE A 68 -6.33 14.23 9.47
CA ILE A 68 -6.52 12.78 9.55
C ILE A 68 -8.01 12.52 9.70
N VAL A 69 -8.56 11.56 8.95
CA VAL A 69 -9.98 11.17 9.05
C VAL A 69 -10.06 9.67 9.30
N LEU A 70 -10.98 9.28 10.18
CA LEU A 70 -11.33 7.90 10.47
C LEU A 70 -12.75 7.63 9.94
N TYR A 71 -12.89 6.68 9.03
CA TYR A 71 -14.15 6.29 8.39
C TYR A 71 -14.65 4.95 8.90
N ASP A 72 -15.98 4.79 8.99
CA ASP A 72 -16.65 3.48 9.04
C ASP A 72 -17.02 3.08 7.61
N LEU A 73 -16.48 1.95 7.15
CA LEU A 73 -16.71 1.44 5.80
C LEU A 73 -17.97 0.57 5.71
N GLU A 74 -18.58 0.21 6.83
CA GLU A 74 -19.74 -0.67 6.85
C GLU A 74 -21.06 0.04 6.49
N ASN A 75 -21.97 -0.73 5.91
CA ASN A 75 -23.31 -0.24 5.57
C ASN A 75 -24.33 -0.71 6.61
N SER A 76 -24.78 0.19 7.47
CA SER A 76 -25.87 -0.08 8.42
C SER A 76 -27.26 0.21 7.85
N SER A 77 -27.36 0.66 6.59
CA SER A 77 -28.62 1.00 5.95
C SER A 77 -29.27 -0.24 5.31
N ARG A 78 -30.58 -0.15 5.01
CA ARG A 78 -31.29 -1.20 4.27
C ARG A 78 -31.08 -1.12 2.75
N GLN A 79 -30.38 -0.11 2.26
CA GLN A 79 -30.16 0.13 0.84
C GLN A 79 -28.80 -0.42 0.42
N PRO A 80 -28.64 -0.91 -0.83
CA PRO A 80 -27.34 -1.38 -1.32
C PRO A 80 -26.34 -0.23 -1.52
N TYR A 81 -26.83 0.99 -1.75
CA TYR A 81 -26.01 2.20 -1.85
C TYR A 81 -25.86 2.89 -0.50
N TYR A 82 -24.67 3.40 -0.21
CA TYR A 82 -24.37 4.09 1.05
C TYR A 82 -23.12 4.96 0.96
N THR A 83 -22.96 5.86 1.94
CA THR A 83 -21.75 6.67 2.10
C THR A 83 -20.99 6.20 3.33
N CYS A 84 -19.70 5.88 3.17
CA CYS A 84 -18.79 5.61 4.27
C CYS A 84 -18.60 6.91 5.05
N LYS A 85 -19.15 6.97 6.26
CA LYS A 85 -19.14 8.20 7.09
C LYS A 85 -17.87 8.29 7.91
N ALA A 86 -17.41 9.51 8.14
CA ALA A 86 -16.35 9.73 9.11
C ALA A 86 -16.89 9.59 10.53
N VAL A 87 -16.25 8.73 11.30
CA VAL A 87 -16.46 8.56 12.73
C VAL A 87 -15.77 9.68 13.49
N CYS A 88 -14.52 9.97 13.13
CA CYS A 88 -13.69 10.99 13.78
C CYS A 88 -12.83 11.72 12.75
N SER A 89 -12.41 12.94 13.08
CA SER A 89 -11.46 13.70 12.28
C SER A 89 -10.56 14.55 13.16
N VAL A 90 -9.25 14.43 12.96
CA VAL A 90 -8.26 15.36 13.51
C VAL A 90 -8.20 16.56 12.55
N GLY A 91 -9.21 17.42 12.66
CA GLY A 91 -9.36 18.62 11.83
C GLY A 91 -8.58 19.83 12.35
N ARG A 92 -8.68 20.96 11.65
CA ARG A 92 -7.96 22.21 11.97
C ARG A 92 -8.22 22.78 13.37
N SER A 93 -9.35 22.43 14.00
CA SER A 93 -9.68 22.83 15.36
C SER A 93 -9.03 21.97 16.43
N HIS A 94 -8.48 20.81 16.06
CA HIS A 94 -7.81 19.93 17.01
C HIS A 94 -6.47 20.56 17.43
N PRO A 95 -6.15 20.66 18.74
CA PRO A 95 -4.92 21.31 19.23
C PRO A 95 -3.68 20.68 18.61
N ASP A 96 -3.76 19.38 18.35
CA ASP A 96 -2.67 18.53 17.89
C ASP A 96 -2.73 18.22 16.39
N VAL A 97 -3.50 18.95 15.58
CA VAL A 97 -3.52 18.75 14.12
C VAL A 97 -2.12 18.84 13.50
N HIS A 98 -1.86 18.11 12.42
CA HIS A 98 -0.61 18.29 11.69
C HIS A 98 -0.58 19.64 10.98
N LYS A 99 0.59 20.29 11.00
CA LYS A 99 0.75 21.62 10.41
C LYS A 99 0.86 21.59 8.88
N TYR A 100 1.35 20.47 8.34
CA TYR A 100 1.57 20.25 6.92
C TYR A 100 1.05 18.88 6.49
N SER A 101 1.17 18.59 5.20
CA SER A 101 0.79 17.34 4.52
C SER A 101 1.10 16.09 5.34
N VAL A 102 0.08 15.28 5.64
CA VAL A 102 0.22 13.94 6.22
C VAL A 102 0.56 12.97 5.10
N GLU A 103 1.72 12.33 5.17
CA GLU A 103 2.24 11.49 4.09
C GLU A 103 1.99 9.99 4.31
N THR A 104 1.92 9.56 5.56
CA THR A 104 1.49 8.21 5.95
C THR A 104 0.66 8.27 7.21
N VAL A 105 -0.38 7.44 7.22
CA VAL A 105 -1.18 7.09 8.40
C VAL A 105 -1.20 5.56 8.43
N GLN A 106 -1.08 4.97 9.62
CA GLN A 106 -1.06 3.52 9.78
C GLN A 106 -1.77 3.12 11.08
N TRP A 107 -2.63 2.12 11.02
CA TRP A 107 -3.14 1.45 12.20
C TRP A 107 -2.00 0.78 12.97
N TYR A 108 -2.10 0.77 14.30
CA TYR A 108 -1.19 -0.05 15.08
C TYR A 108 -1.50 -1.54 14.80
N PRO A 109 -0.55 -2.35 14.29
CA PRO A 109 -0.89 -3.63 13.65
C PRO A 109 -1.58 -4.69 14.51
N HIS A 110 -1.48 -4.56 15.84
CA HIS A 110 -2.00 -5.51 16.81
C HIS A 110 -2.96 -4.90 17.82
N ASP A 111 -3.31 -3.62 17.66
CA ASP A 111 -4.17 -2.88 18.58
C ASP A 111 -4.96 -1.81 17.82
N THR A 112 -6.28 -2.02 17.69
CA THR A 112 -7.17 -1.05 17.05
C THR A 112 -7.47 0.16 17.95
N GLY A 113 -6.99 0.15 19.19
CA GLY A 113 -7.01 1.31 20.10
C GLY A 113 -6.03 2.41 19.71
N MET A 114 -5.11 2.17 18.77
CA MET A 114 -4.05 3.11 18.43
C MET A 114 -3.78 3.21 16.93
N PHE A 115 -3.31 4.38 16.49
CA PHE A 115 -2.78 4.57 15.14
C PHE A 115 -1.65 5.60 15.14
N THR A 116 -0.91 5.66 14.04
CA THR A 116 0.22 6.57 13.86
C THR A 116 0.04 7.44 12.62
N SER A 117 0.56 8.65 12.67
CA SER A 117 0.58 9.57 11.52
C SER A 117 1.92 10.28 11.43
N SER A 118 2.41 10.49 10.22
CA SER A 118 3.61 11.31 9.99
C SER A 118 3.42 12.33 8.89
N SER A 119 4.07 13.48 9.07
CA SER A 119 3.83 14.65 8.25
C SER A 119 5.12 15.37 7.84
N PHE A 120 4.98 16.22 6.83
CA PHE A 120 5.97 17.22 6.45
C PHE A 120 6.20 18.30 7.52
N ASP A 121 5.42 18.31 8.61
CA ASP A 121 5.74 19.09 9.81
C ASP A 121 6.87 18.51 10.67
N LYS A 122 7.52 17.45 10.18
CA LYS A 122 8.67 16.79 10.79
C LYS A 122 8.31 16.02 12.07
N THR A 123 7.05 15.66 12.23
CA THR A 123 6.58 14.87 13.37
C THR A 123 6.04 13.51 12.96
N LEU A 124 6.21 12.54 13.85
CA LEU A 124 5.44 11.31 13.91
C LEU A 124 4.60 11.39 15.21
N LYS A 125 3.29 11.31 15.07
CA LYS A 125 2.35 11.34 16.18
C LYS A 125 1.71 9.96 16.35
N VAL A 126 1.59 9.54 17.59
CA VAL A 126 0.90 8.33 18.00
C VAL A 126 -0.40 8.75 18.66
N TRP A 127 -1.50 8.11 18.29
CA TRP A 127 -2.85 8.51 18.65
C TRP A 127 -3.58 7.37 19.34
N ASP A 128 -4.40 7.72 20.30
CA ASP A 128 -5.46 6.85 20.84
C ASP A 128 -6.74 7.07 20.01
N THR A 129 -7.31 6.00 19.48
CA THR A 129 -8.51 6.06 18.63
C THR A 129 -9.78 6.40 19.41
N ASN A 130 -9.86 6.01 20.68
CA ASN A 130 -11.06 6.18 21.50
C ASN A 130 -11.17 7.60 22.04
N THR A 131 -10.05 8.17 22.48
CA THR A 131 -9.99 9.53 23.04
C THR A 131 -9.67 10.58 21.99
N LEU A 132 -9.15 10.17 20.82
CA LEU A 132 -8.63 11.02 19.75
C LEU A 132 -7.52 11.98 20.23
N GLN A 133 -6.81 11.60 21.29
CA GLN A 133 -5.69 12.38 21.84
C GLN A 133 -4.35 11.76 21.43
N ILE A 134 -3.31 12.59 21.46
CA ILE A 134 -1.93 12.12 21.26
C ILE A 134 -1.50 11.28 22.47
N ALA A 135 -0.97 10.09 22.19
CA ALA A 135 -0.22 9.28 23.14
C ALA A 135 1.27 9.67 23.19
N ASP A 136 1.91 9.86 22.03
CA ASP A 136 3.33 10.21 21.91
C ASP A 136 3.61 11.08 20.68
N VAL A 137 4.67 11.91 20.76
CA VAL A 137 5.17 12.71 19.65
C VAL A 137 6.68 12.55 19.49
N PHE A 138 7.09 12.15 18.29
CA PHE A 138 8.48 12.14 17.88
C PHE A 138 8.75 13.30 16.93
N ASN A 139 9.81 14.04 17.20
CA ASN A 139 10.24 15.17 16.39
C ASN A 139 11.52 14.81 15.63
N PHE A 140 11.59 15.24 14.37
CA PHE A 140 12.73 15.00 13.50
C PHE A 140 13.30 16.32 12.97
N GLU A 141 14.57 16.30 12.58
CA GLU A 141 15.23 17.47 11.98
C GLU A 141 14.69 17.78 10.57
N GLU A 142 14.13 16.77 9.91
CA GLU A 142 13.79 16.75 8.49
C GLU A 142 12.36 16.29 8.24
N THR A 143 11.80 16.61 7.06
CA THR A 143 10.41 16.22 6.71
C THR A 143 10.26 14.71 6.59
N VAL A 144 9.16 14.16 7.11
CA VAL A 144 8.88 12.72 7.06
C VAL A 144 8.14 12.36 5.76
N TYR A 145 8.67 11.41 4.99
CA TYR A 145 8.06 10.93 3.74
C TYR A 145 7.28 9.63 3.90
N SER A 146 7.69 8.79 4.85
CA SER A 146 7.09 7.49 5.10
C SER A 146 7.42 7.03 6.51
N HIS A 147 6.45 6.43 7.19
CA HIS A 147 6.71 5.57 8.34
C HIS A 147 6.06 4.21 8.15
N HIS A 148 6.55 3.19 8.87
CA HIS A 148 5.92 1.88 8.87
C HIS A 148 6.27 1.10 10.16
N MET A 149 5.31 0.35 10.68
CA MET A 149 5.47 -0.68 11.70
C MET A 149 5.43 -2.07 11.09
N SER A 150 6.06 -3.04 11.74
CA SER A 150 6.04 -4.42 11.25
C SER A 150 4.69 -5.08 11.55
N PRO A 151 3.97 -5.61 10.54
CA PRO A 151 2.66 -6.23 10.74
C PRO A 151 2.74 -7.60 11.41
N VAL A 152 3.95 -8.15 11.59
CA VAL A 152 4.21 -9.46 12.19
C VAL A 152 4.94 -9.34 13.54
N ALA A 153 5.36 -8.14 13.93
CA ALA A 153 6.21 -7.95 15.10
C ALA A 153 5.43 -8.07 16.41
N THR A 154 5.79 -9.08 17.19
CA THR A 154 5.28 -9.26 18.55
C THR A 154 6.31 -8.90 19.61
N LYS A 155 7.61 -8.92 19.24
CA LYS A 155 8.71 -8.69 20.19
C LYS A 155 9.17 -7.23 20.25
N HIS A 156 8.90 -6.43 19.23
CA HIS A 156 9.36 -5.04 19.16
C HIS A 156 8.24 -4.08 18.74
N CYS A 157 8.34 -2.83 19.20
CA CYS A 157 7.40 -1.75 18.87
C CYS A 157 8.13 -0.65 18.09
N LEU A 158 8.92 -1.07 17.11
CA LEU A 158 9.75 -0.18 16.30
C LEU A 158 8.94 0.37 15.13
N VAL A 159 8.90 1.70 15.03
CA VAL A 159 8.45 2.43 13.84
C VAL A 159 9.68 2.81 13.03
N ALA A 160 9.73 2.35 11.79
CA ALA A 160 10.73 2.84 10.84
C ALA A 160 10.25 4.16 10.25
N VAL A 161 11.12 5.16 10.17
CA VAL A 161 10.81 6.51 9.68
C VAL A 161 11.82 6.90 8.62
N GLY A 162 11.31 7.17 7.42
CA GLY A 162 12.04 7.71 6.28
C GLY A 162 11.84 9.22 6.19
N THR A 163 12.92 9.97 6.31
CA THR A 163 12.90 11.44 6.26
C THR A 163 13.67 11.97 5.04
N ARG A 164 13.69 13.29 4.87
CA ARG A 164 14.58 13.95 3.89
C ARG A 164 16.06 13.71 4.21
N GLY A 165 16.42 13.44 5.47
CA GLY A 165 17.78 13.06 5.82
C GLY A 165 18.16 11.68 5.28
N PRO A 166 19.44 11.39 5.00
CA PRO A 166 19.89 10.11 4.45
C PRO A 166 19.96 8.96 5.48
N LYS A 167 19.59 9.25 6.73
CA LYS A 167 19.60 8.31 7.85
C LYS A 167 18.18 7.83 8.08
N VAL A 168 17.97 6.52 8.06
CA VAL A 168 16.67 5.93 8.45
C VAL A 168 16.63 5.91 9.96
N GLN A 169 15.55 6.40 10.54
CA GLN A 169 15.36 6.46 11.99
C GLN A 169 14.41 5.35 12.43
N LEU A 170 14.72 4.68 13.53
CA LEU A 170 13.82 3.73 14.18
C LEU A 170 13.41 4.32 15.54
N CYS A 171 12.11 4.49 15.72
CA CYS A 171 11.51 4.97 16.97
C CYS A 171 10.91 3.78 17.72
N ASP A 172 11.27 3.60 18.98
CA ASP A 172 10.67 2.59 19.84
C ASP A 172 9.53 3.19 20.66
N LEU A 173 8.30 2.74 20.38
CA LEU A 173 7.11 3.23 21.06
C LEU A 173 7.06 2.83 22.54
N LYS A 174 7.73 1.74 22.95
CA LYS A 174 7.72 1.32 24.36
C LYS A 174 8.55 2.23 25.26
N SER A 175 9.65 2.76 24.72
CA SER A 175 10.60 3.59 25.47
C SER A 175 10.49 5.08 25.15
N GLY A 176 9.69 5.47 24.16
CA GLY A 176 9.62 6.85 23.66
C GLY A 176 10.95 7.31 23.02
N SER A 177 11.85 6.39 22.68
CA SER A 177 13.21 6.72 22.22
C SER A 177 13.34 6.62 20.69
N CYS A 178 14.08 7.55 20.08
CA CYS A 178 14.36 7.56 18.63
C CYS A 178 15.87 7.46 18.29
N SER A 179 16.63 6.73 19.12
CA SER A 179 18.11 6.72 19.05
C SER A 179 18.67 5.78 17.97
N HIS A 180 17.90 4.79 17.51
CA HIS A 180 18.41 3.77 16.61
C HIS A 180 18.38 4.25 15.16
N ILE A 181 19.55 4.25 14.51
CA ILE A 181 19.74 4.81 13.18
C ILE A 181 20.33 3.75 12.26
N LEU A 182 19.73 3.59 11.07
CA LEU A 182 20.31 2.78 9.99
C LEU A 182 21.00 3.72 8.99
N GLN A 183 22.32 3.58 8.88
CA GLN A 183 23.16 4.40 8.01
C GLN A 183 23.58 3.65 6.77
N GLY A 184 23.49 4.30 5.60
CA GLY A 184 23.99 3.76 4.34
C GLY A 184 23.36 4.33 3.07
N HIS A 185 22.19 4.99 3.18
CA HIS A 185 21.64 5.80 2.10
C HIS A 185 22.37 7.14 1.98
N ARG A 186 22.26 7.77 0.80
CA ARG A 186 22.96 9.03 0.48
C ARG A 186 22.03 10.21 0.19
N GLN A 187 20.72 9.99 0.06
CA GLN A 187 19.71 11.02 -0.20
C GLN A 187 18.43 10.73 0.58
N GLU A 188 17.35 11.47 0.30
CA GLU A 188 16.06 11.35 0.99
C GLU A 188 15.55 9.90 0.98
N ILE A 189 14.99 9.42 2.10
CA ILE A 189 14.29 8.13 2.15
C ILE A 189 12.82 8.40 1.85
N LEU A 190 12.34 7.87 0.73
CA LEU A 190 11.00 8.17 0.20
C LEU A 190 9.97 7.11 0.58
N ALA A 191 10.42 5.87 0.86
CA ALA A 191 9.55 4.80 1.34
C ALA A 191 10.30 3.87 2.29
N VAL A 192 9.59 3.39 3.31
CA VAL A 192 10.05 2.35 4.24
C VAL A 192 8.92 1.33 4.40
N SER A 193 9.24 0.05 4.45
CA SER A 193 8.24 -1.01 4.60
C SER A 193 8.86 -2.23 5.27
N TRP A 194 8.20 -2.76 6.29
CA TRP A 194 8.63 -3.97 6.98
C TRP A 194 8.19 -5.21 6.22
N SER A 195 8.97 -6.29 6.31
CA SER A 195 8.60 -7.57 5.74
C SER A 195 7.38 -8.14 6.48
N PRO A 196 6.34 -8.61 5.77
CA PRO A 196 5.22 -9.30 6.39
C PRO A 196 5.58 -10.73 6.84
N ARG A 197 6.77 -11.22 6.47
CA ARG A 197 7.23 -12.58 6.76
C ARG A 197 8.25 -12.65 7.89
N TYR A 198 9.21 -11.71 7.90
CA TYR A 198 10.33 -11.74 8.81
C TYR A 198 10.29 -10.55 9.78
N GLU A 199 10.18 -10.86 11.06
CA GLU A 199 9.95 -9.90 12.15
C GLU A 199 10.87 -8.67 12.10
N TYR A 200 12.18 -8.88 11.94
CA TYR A 200 13.19 -7.83 12.04
C TYR A 200 13.67 -7.28 10.68
N ILE A 201 13.02 -7.66 9.58
CA ILE A 201 13.45 -7.24 8.24
C ILE A 201 12.70 -5.99 7.79
N LEU A 202 13.48 -4.95 7.48
CA LEU A 202 12.99 -3.68 6.97
C LEU A 202 13.55 -3.44 5.57
N ALA A 203 12.71 -3.03 4.62
CA ALA A 203 13.12 -2.49 3.33
C ALA A 203 13.02 -0.96 3.33
N THR A 204 14.02 -0.30 2.73
CA THR A 204 14.08 1.16 2.62
C THR A 204 14.45 1.56 1.20
N ALA A 205 13.75 2.55 0.67
CA ALA A 205 13.94 3.09 -0.68
C ALA A 205 14.23 4.58 -0.63
N SER A 206 15.22 5.00 -1.41
CA SER A 206 15.74 6.36 -1.37
C SER A 206 15.81 7.00 -2.75
N ALA A 207 15.85 8.34 -2.73
CA ALA A 207 16.17 9.17 -3.88
C ALA A 207 17.58 8.90 -4.44
N ASP A 208 18.47 8.23 -3.70
CA ASP A 208 19.80 7.82 -4.16
C ASP A 208 19.79 6.69 -5.23
N SER A 209 18.59 6.34 -5.71
CA SER A 209 18.32 5.28 -6.69
C SER A 209 18.56 3.85 -6.16
N ARG A 210 18.72 3.69 -4.85
CA ARG A 210 18.98 2.40 -4.20
C ARG A 210 17.85 2.00 -3.27
N THR A 211 17.70 0.68 -3.15
CA THR A 211 16.85 0.04 -2.15
C THR A 211 17.71 -0.88 -1.31
N LYS A 212 17.54 -0.84 0.00
CA LYS A 212 18.30 -1.64 0.96
C LYS A 212 17.35 -2.45 1.83
N LEU A 213 17.74 -3.68 2.15
CA LEU A 213 17.08 -4.45 3.21
C LEU A 213 17.99 -4.56 4.42
N TRP A 214 17.41 -4.49 5.60
CA TRP A 214 18.10 -4.41 6.89
C TRP A 214 17.55 -5.47 7.82
N ASP A 215 18.42 -6.05 8.63
CA ASP A 215 18.02 -6.67 9.89
C ASP A 215 18.27 -5.61 10.97
N VAL A 216 17.20 -5.06 11.55
CA VAL A 216 17.31 -3.94 12.49
C VAL A 216 18.08 -4.26 13.77
N ARG A 217 18.32 -5.55 14.05
CA ARG A 217 19.11 -6.00 15.21
C ARG A 217 20.62 -5.85 14.97
N ARG A 218 21.05 -5.67 13.72
CA ARG A 218 22.46 -5.49 13.38
C ARG A 218 22.86 -4.05 13.63
N ALA A 219 23.94 -3.86 14.37
CA ALA A 219 24.47 -2.53 14.69
C ALA A 219 25.00 -1.77 13.46
N SER A 220 25.40 -2.46 12.39
CA SER A 220 25.94 -1.83 11.18
C SER A 220 25.72 -2.65 9.92
N GLY A 221 25.43 -1.95 8.83
CA GLY A 221 25.35 -2.51 7.49
C GLY A 221 23.96 -3.07 7.12
N CYS A 222 23.56 -2.84 5.88
CA CYS A 222 22.38 -3.49 5.30
C CYS A 222 22.71 -4.94 4.92
N LEU A 223 21.69 -5.81 4.88
CA LEU A 223 21.81 -7.19 4.42
C LEU A 223 22.13 -7.24 2.93
N ILE A 224 21.32 -6.53 2.14
CA ILE A 224 21.40 -6.50 0.68
C ILE A 224 21.09 -5.09 0.18
N THR A 225 21.74 -4.72 -0.93
CA THR A 225 21.36 -3.56 -1.74
C THR A 225 20.94 -4.09 -3.10
N LEU A 226 19.75 -3.73 -3.55
CA LEU A 226 19.19 -4.26 -4.81
C LEU A 226 19.96 -3.70 -6.00
N ASP A 227 20.41 -4.59 -6.89
CA ASP A 227 21.09 -4.25 -8.14
C ASP A 227 20.25 -4.71 -9.33
N GLN A 228 19.72 -3.76 -10.11
CA GLN A 228 18.85 -4.05 -11.24
C GLN A 228 19.51 -4.91 -12.32
N HIS A 229 20.84 -5.00 -12.32
CA HIS A 229 21.62 -5.75 -13.29
C HIS A 229 22.10 -7.12 -12.78
N ASN A 230 21.72 -7.54 -11.56
CA ASN A 230 22.15 -8.81 -10.93
C ASN A 230 23.68 -9.04 -11.02
N GLY A 231 24.48 -7.98 -10.82
CA GLY A 231 25.94 -8.02 -10.90
C GLY A 231 26.53 -8.18 -12.31
N LYS A 232 25.71 -8.29 -13.36
CA LYS A 232 26.18 -8.52 -14.74
C LYS A 232 26.82 -7.29 -15.39
N LYS A 233 26.55 -6.10 -14.86
CA LYS A 233 27.08 -4.84 -15.41
C LYS A 233 28.24 -4.36 -14.56
N SER A 234 29.43 -4.33 -15.16
CA SER A 234 30.59 -3.70 -14.52
C SER A 234 30.36 -2.19 -14.46
N GLN A 235 30.20 -1.66 -13.25
CA GLN A 235 30.03 -0.23 -12.99
C GLN A 235 31.00 0.20 -11.90
N ALA A 236 31.40 1.47 -11.93
CA ALA A 236 32.12 2.08 -10.82
C ALA A 236 31.29 1.93 -9.53
N VAL A 237 31.98 1.79 -8.39
CA VAL A 237 31.38 1.47 -7.08
C VAL A 237 30.21 2.40 -6.70
N GLU A 238 30.26 3.67 -7.09
CA GLU A 238 29.21 4.66 -6.79
C GLU A 238 27.97 4.53 -7.67
N SER A 239 28.11 4.01 -8.89
CA SER A 239 27.01 3.79 -9.83
C SER A 239 26.46 2.36 -9.76
N ALA A 240 27.16 1.43 -9.12
CA ALA A 240 26.74 0.06 -8.91
C ALA A 240 25.67 -0.03 -7.80
N ASN A 241 24.94 -1.16 -7.77
CA ASN A 241 23.91 -1.47 -6.77
C ASN A 241 22.76 -0.44 -6.75
N THR A 242 22.29 -0.06 -7.93
CA THR A 242 21.10 0.77 -8.10
C THR A 242 19.90 -0.09 -8.48
N ALA A 243 18.76 0.16 -7.83
CA ALA A 243 17.53 -0.57 -8.10
C ALA A 243 16.79 0.02 -9.31
N HIS A 244 16.93 1.33 -9.54
CA HIS A 244 16.28 2.06 -10.62
C HIS A 244 17.26 3.08 -11.24
N ASN A 245 16.94 3.57 -12.44
CA ASN A 245 17.71 4.66 -13.08
C ASN A 245 17.23 6.06 -12.65
N GLY A 246 16.68 6.16 -11.44
CA GLY A 246 16.07 7.34 -10.86
C GLY A 246 15.68 7.07 -9.42
N LYS A 247 15.01 8.04 -8.78
CA LYS A 247 14.61 7.93 -7.37
C LYS A 247 13.70 6.72 -7.17
N VAL A 248 13.95 5.94 -6.12
CA VAL A 248 13.02 4.88 -5.72
C VAL A 248 12.09 5.45 -4.67
N ASN A 249 10.79 5.49 -4.99
CA ASN A 249 9.79 6.14 -4.15
C ASN A 249 8.58 5.26 -3.84
N GLY A 250 8.49 4.05 -4.39
CA GLY A 250 7.48 3.06 -4.01
C GLY A 250 8.12 1.77 -3.51
N LEU A 251 7.58 1.22 -2.41
CA LEU A 251 7.88 -0.11 -1.89
C LEU A 251 6.60 -0.83 -1.47
N CYS A 252 6.48 -2.09 -1.83
CA CYS A 252 5.45 -2.98 -1.30
C CYS A 252 5.96 -4.42 -1.31
N PHE A 253 5.84 -5.15 -0.19
CA PHE A 253 6.11 -6.58 -0.19
C PHE A 253 4.95 -7.34 -0.83
N THR A 254 5.27 -8.49 -1.42
CA THR A 254 4.27 -9.51 -1.73
C THR A 254 3.66 -10.05 -0.44
N SER A 255 2.44 -10.57 -0.53
CA SER A 255 1.62 -11.04 0.60
C SER A 255 2.28 -12.15 1.41
N ASP A 256 3.10 -13.00 0.77
CA ASP A 256 3.89 -14.04 1.46
C ASP A 256 5.23 -13.53 2.00
N GLY A 257 5.61 -12.29 1.66
CA GLY A 257 6.86 -11.63 1.99
C GLY A 257 8.10 -12.20 1.29
N LEU A 258 7.95 -13.07 0.29
CA LEU A 258 9.06 -13.69 -0.43
C LEU A 258 9.66 -12.78 -1.50
N HIS A 259 8.87 -11.83 -2.02
CA HIS A 259 9.33 -10.83 -2.97
C HIS A 259 9.02 -9.40 -2.53
N LEU A 260 9.79 -8.47 -3.06
CA LEU A 260 9.62 -7.03 -2.89
C LEU A 260 9.34 -6.39 -4.25
N LEU A 261 8.37 -5.48 -4.31
CA LEU A 261 8.11 -4.62 -5.47
C LEU A 261 8.69 -3.24 -5.21
N THR A 262 9.44 -2.72 -6.17
CA THR A 262 9.93 -1.35 -6.15
C THR A 262 9.43 -0.58 -7.37
N VAL A 263 9.02 0.67 -7.15
CA VAL A 263 8.63 1.60 -8.22
C VAL A 263 9.52 2.84 -8.11
N GLY A 264 10.00 3.32 -9.27
CA GLY A 264 10.91 4.46 -9.32
C GLY A 264 10.55 5.46 -10.42
N THR A 265 11.21 6.61 -10.38
CA THR A 265 10.98 7.71 -11.33
C THR A 265 11.58 7.45 -12.72
N ASP A 266 12.20 6.28 -12.92
CA ASP A 266 12.61 5.77 -14.24
C ASP A 266 11.44 5.15 -15.02
N ASN A 267 10.21 5.30 -14.50
CA ASN A 267 8.97 4.75 -15.04
C ASN A 267 8.96 3.22 -15.13
N ARG A 268 9.55 2.56 -14.14
CA ARG A 268 9.62 1.11 -14.04
C ARG A 268 9.12 0.64 -12.69
N MET A 269 8.50 -0.54 -12.72
CA MET A 269 8.32 -1.40 -11.56
C MET A 269 9.25 -2.59 -11.71
N ARG A 270 9.83 -3.08 -10.62
CA ARG A 270 10.67 -4.27 -10.59
C ARG A 270 10.27 -5.16 -9.43
N LEU A 271 10.34 -6.47 -9.64
CA LEU A 271 10.11 -7.49 -8.65
C LEU A 271 11.44 -8.12 -8.27
N TRP A 272 11.64 -8.29 -6.97
CA TRP A 272 12.91 -8.74 -6.40
C TRP A 272 12.65 -9.89 -5.47
N ASN A 273 13.54 -10.86 -5.46
CA ASN A 273 13.58 -11.85 -4.40
C ASN A 273 14.02 -11.16 -3.10
N SER A 274 13.18 -11.22 -2.05
CA SER A 274 13.42 -10.53 -0.78
C SER A 274 14.60 -11.09 0.03
N SER A 275 15.00 -12.34 -0.23
CA SER A 275 16.05 -13.03 0.52
C SER A 275 17.44 -12.68 -0.01
N ASN A 276 17.63 -12.78 -1.32
CA ASN A 276 18.94 -12.58 -1.96
C ASN A 276 19.06 -11.25 -2.74
N GLY A 277 17.95 -10.55 -2.98
CA GLY A 277 17.93 -9.29 -3.72
C GLY A 277 18.02 -9.42 -5.24
N GLU A 278 17.82 -10.62 -5.79
CA GLU A 278 17.86 -10.85 -7.23
C GLU A 278 16.65 -10.20 -7.93
N ASN A 279 16.92 -9.44 -9.00
CA ASN A 279 15.88 -8.95 -9.90
C ASN A 279 15.30 -10.12 -10.68
N THR A 280 14.00 -10.37 -10.56
CA THR A 280 13.31 -11.47 -11.25
C THR A 280 13.09 -11.21 -12.74
N LEU A 281 13.35 -9.97 -13.19
CA LEU A 281 13.20 -9.53 -14.58
C LEU A 281 11.76 -9.62 -15.13
N VAL A 282 10.75 -9.71 -14.24
CA VAL A 282 9.34 -9.61 -14.64
C VAL A 282 9.09 -8.26 -15.31
N ASN A 283 8.46 -8.30 -16.48
CA ASN A 283 8.24 -7.12 -17.30
C ASN A 283 6.82 -6.57 -17.09
N TYR A 284 6.73 -5.42 -16.41
CA TYR A 284 5.48 -4.67 -16.24
C TYR A 284 5.29 -3.56 -17.30
N GLY A 285 6.15 -3.51 -18.31
CA GLY A 285 6.16 -2.41 -19.28
C GLY A 285 6.64 -1.09 -18.67
N LYS A 286 6.04 0.02 -19.11
CA LYS A 286 6.34 1.36 -18.59
C LYS A 286 5.28 1.73 -17.56
N VAL A 287 5.69 1.85 -16.29
CA VAL A 287 4.83 2.26 -15.17
C VAL A 287 5.17 3.71 -14.87
N TYR A 288 4.39 4.66 -15.41
CA TYR A 288 4.71 6.08 -15.28
C TYR A 288 4.66 6.54 -13.83
N ASN A 289 5.71 7.24 -13.41
CA ASN A 289 5.84 7.76 -12.06
C ASN A 289 6.72 9.01 -12.07
N ASP A 290 6.08 10.17 -11.92
CA ASP A 290 6.70 11.48 -11.85
C ASP A 290 6.59 12.10 -10.44
N SER A 291 6.14 11.30 -9.46
CA SER A 291 5.92 11.78 -8.10
C SER A 291 7.24 12.19 -7.44
N ARG A 292 7.21 13.35 -6.79
CA ARG A 292 8.33 13.86 -5.97
C ARG A 292 8.28 13.37 -4.52
N LYS A 293 7.18 12.70 -4.15
CA LYS A 293 6.94 12.13 -2.81
C LYS A 293 6.92 10.59 -2.91
N GLY A 294 6.75 9.92 -1.79
CA GLY A 294 6.59 8.46 -1.75
C GLY A 294 5.28 8.03 -2.40
N LEU A 295 5.34 7.10 -3.36
CA LEU A 295 4.19 6.52 -4.05
C LEU A 295 3.64 5.35 -3.22
N LYS A 296 2.37 5.44 -2.82
CA LYS A 296 1.71 4.42 -1.99
C LYS A 296 0.88 3.50 -2.88
N PHE A 297 1.22 2.21 -2.87
CA PHE A 297 0.57 1.21 -3.70
C PHE A 297 0.48 -0.10 -2.93
N THR A 298 -0.40 -1.00 -3.36
CA THR A 298 -0.78 -2.18 -2.58
C THR A 298 -0.80 -3.46 -3.42
N VAL A 299 -0.78 -4.60 -2.74
CA VAL A 299 -0.84 -5.94 -3.33
C VAL A 299 -2.09 -6.65 -2.82
N SER A 300 -2.71 -7.48 -3.67
CA SER A 300 -3.84 -8.32 -3.27
C SER A 300 -3.36 -9.48 -2.40
N CYS A 301 -4.20 -9.96 -1.48
CA CYS A 301 -3.94 -11.19 -0.74
C CYS A 301 -5.19 -12.08 -0.72
N GLY A 302 -5.02 -13.36 -0.37
CA GLY A 302 -6.13 -14.32 -0.30
C GLY A 302 -6.66 -14.80 -1.66
N CYS A 303 -5.99 -14.46 -2.76
CA CYS A 303 -6.32 -14.87 -4.12
C CYS A 303 -5.38 -15.99 -4.63
N SER A 304 -5.79 -16.74 -5.66
CA SER A 304 -4.92 -17.70 -6.35
C SER A 304 -3.81 -16.97 -7.10
N SER A 305 -4.18 -15.97 -7.89
CA SER A 305 -3.23 -15.04 -8.52
C SER A 305 -3.05 -13.82 -7.64
N GLU A 306 -1.80 -13.38 -7.51
CA GLU A 306 -1.47 -12.17 -6.78
C GLU A 306 -1.38 -10.98 -7.74
N PHE A 307 -2.05 -9.89 -7.39
CA PHE A 307 -2.12 -8.66 -8.17
C PHE A 307 -1.45 -7.52 -7.43
N VAL A 308 -0.87 -6.59 -8.18
CA VAL A 308 -0.39 -5.30 -7.66
C VAL A 308 -1.21 -4.18 -8.28
N PHE A 309 -1.64 -3.25 -7.43
CA PHE A 309 -2.42 -2.07 -7.79
C PHE A 309 -1.51 -0.86 -7.64
N VAL A 310 -1.10 -0.24 -8.75
CA VAL A 310 -0.17 0.90 -8.73
C VAL A 310 -0.86 2.15 -9.27
N PRO A 311 -0.86 3.27 -8.53
CA PRO A 311 -1.33 4.54 -9.07
C PRO A 311 -0.56 4.92 -10.35
N TYR A 312 -1.28 5.25 -11.41
CA TYR A 312 -0.76 5.56 -12.74
C TYR A 312 -1.52 6.77 -13.30
N GLY A 313 -0.92 7.97 -13.18
CA GLY A 313 -1.62 9.21 -13.51
C GLY A 313 -2.93 9.33 -12.73
N SER A 314 -4.05 9.58 -13.42
CA SER A 314 -5.39 9.63 -12.80
C SER A 314 -6.11 8.27 -12.71
N THR A 315 -5.37 7.17 -12.85
CA THR A 315 -5.90 5.81 -12.87
C THR A 315 -5.12 4.92 -11.92
N ILE A 316 -5.56 3.69 -11.72
CA ILE A 316 -4.81 2.66 -10.97
C ILE A 316 -4.58 1.50 -11.93
N ALA A 317 -3.32 1.23 -12.26
CA ALA A 317 -2.96 0.11 -13.11
C ALA A 317 -2.89 -1.18 -12.28
N ILE A 318 -3.52 -2.25 -12.79
CA ILE A 318 -3.54 -3.57 -12.16
C ILE A 318 -2.64 -4.49 -12.97
N TYR A 319 -1.65 -5.09 -12.31
CA TYR A 319 -0.79 -6.10 -12.89
C TYR A 319 -0.88 -7.40 -12.09
N THR A 320 -0.67 -8.53 -12.76
CA THR A 320 -0.30 -9.76 -12.06
C THR A 320 1.15 -9.66 -11.58
N VAL A 321 1.40 -10.00 -10.32
CA VAL A 321 2.73 -9.85 -9.71
C VAL A 321 3.78 -10.68 -10.45
N TYR A 322 3.51 -11.96 -10.69
CA TYR A 322 4.54 -12.88 -11.20
C TYR A 322 4.61 -12.98 -12.73
N SER A 323 3.50 -12.82 -13.46
CA SER A 323 3.54 -12.80 -14.92
C SER A 323 3.83 -11.40 -15.50
N GLY A 324 3.54 -10.33 -14.76
CA GLY A 324 3.76 -8.95 -15.20
C GLY A 324 2.74 -8.44 -16.20
N GLU A 325 1.68 -9.21 -16.46
CA GLU A 325 0.62 -8.84 -17.37
C GLU A 325 -0.26 -7.74 -16.78
N GLN A 326 -0.52 -6.70 -17.55
CA GLN A 326 -1.47 -5.66 -17.18
C GLN A 326 -2.89 -6.16 -17.45
N ILE A 327 -3.71 -6.24 -16.41
CA ILE A 327 -5.11 -6.66 -16.52
C ILE A 327 -5.98 -5.52 -17.03
N THR A 328 -5.97 -4.40 -16.31
CA THR A 328 -6.78 -3.22 -16.63
C THR A 328 -6.22 -1.98 -15.94
N MET A 329 -6.81 -0.82 -16.22
CA MET A 329 -6.60 0.41 -15.48
C MET A 329 -7.94 0.90 -14.97
N LEU A 330 -8.06 1.03 -13.65
CA LEU A 330 -9.25 1.55 -12.98
C LEU A 330 -9.35 3.06 -13.22
N LYS A 331 -10.46 3.50 -13.80
CA LYS A 331 -10.69 4.90 -14.18
C LYS A 331 -11.88 5.46 -13.41
N GLY A 332 -11.69 6.60 -12.77
CA GLY A 332 -12.71 7.24 -11.94
C GLY A 332 -12.25 8.58 -11.36
N HIS A 333 -10.97 8.69 -11.02
CA HIS A 333 -10.37 9.96 -10.61
C HIS A 333 -10.12 10.90 -11.79
N TYR A 334 -10.25 12.20 -11.52
CA TYR A 334 -10.03 13.27 -12.52
C TYR A 334 -8.65 13.92 -12.39
N LYS A 335 -7.92 13.63 -11.33
CA LYS A 335 -6.54 14.06 -11.07
C LYS A 335 -5.68 12.88 -10.67
N SER A 336 -4.37 13.12 -10.54
CA SER A 336 -3.39 12.10 -10.17
C SER A 336 -3.78 11.37 -8.89
N VAL A 337 -3.82 10.05 -8.95
CA VAL A 337 -3.98 9.17 -7.79
C VAL A 337 -2.66 9.17 -7.03
N ASP A 338 -2.70 9.40 -5.72
CA ASP A 338 -1.50 9.42 -4.87
C ASP A 338 -1.37 8.10 -4.08
N CYS A 339 -2.49 7.43 -3.76
CA CYS A 339 -2.51 6.16 -3.04
C CYS A 339 -3.67 5.23 -3.40
N CYS A 340 -3.48 3.93 -3.16
CA CYS A 340 -4.56 2.94 -3.12
C CYS A 340 -4.29 1.86 -2.06
N VAL A 341 -5.35 1.32 -1.46
CA VAL A 341 -5.32 0.29 -0.41
C VAL A 341 -6.34 -0.81 -0.72
N PHE A 342 -5.95 -2.07 -0.53
CA PHE A 342 -6.74 -3.25 -0.86
C PHE A 342 -7.45 -3.79 0.36
N GLN A 343 -8.74 -4.06 0.24
CA GLN A 343 -9.57 -4.68 1.26
C GLN A 343 -9.66 -6.19 1.00
N SER A 344 -8.98 -6.97 1.85
CA SER A 344 -8.88 -8.42 1.72
C SER A 344 -10.18 -9.17 1.95
N ASN A 345 -11.10 -8.63 2.76
CA ASN A 345 -12.33 -9.32 3.15
C ASN A 345 -13.25 -9.56 1.95
N PHE A 346 -13.44 -8.52 1.14
CA PHE A 346 -14.39 -8.52 0.02
C PHE A 346 -13.73 -8.34 -1.35
N GLN A 347 -12.40 -8.33 -1.41
CA GLN A 347 -11.62 -8.07 -2.63
C GLN A 347 -11.99 -6.71 -3.25
N GLU A 348 -12.10 -5.69 -2.41
CA GLU A 348 -12.39 -4.32 -2.81
C GLU A 348 -11.11 -3.49 -2.79
N LEU A 349 -11.16 -2.30 -3.37
CA LEU A 349 -10.05 -1.35 -3.36
C LEU A 349 -10.59 0.02 -2.98
N TYR A 350 -9.77 0.81 -2.30
CA TYR A 350 -10.01 2.24 -2.07
C TYR A 350 -8.83 3.04 -2.61
N SER A 351 -9.09 4.21 -3.18
CA SER A 351 -8.04 5.08 -3.73
C SER A 351 -8.20 6.52 -3.34
N GLY A 352 -7.08 7.15 -2.95
CA GLY A 352 -6.99 8.57 -2.62
C GLY A 352 -6.22 9.33 -3.69
N SER A 353 -6.72 10.52 -4.04
CA SER A 353 -6.22 11.31 -5.17
C SER A 353 -6.14 12.80 -4.87
N ARG A 354 -5.43 13.54 -5.75
CA ARG A 354 -5.34 15.01 -5.75
C ARG A 354 -6.65 15.72 -6.10
N ASP A 355 -7.68 14.98 -6.52
CA ASP A 355 -9.04 15.50 -6.61
C ASP A 355 -9.74 15.63 -5.25
N CYS A 356 -9.02 15.35 -4.15
CA CYS A 356 -9.49 15.43 -2.77
C CYS A 356 -10.65 14.46 -2.52
N ASN A 357 -10.72 13.37 -3.28
CA ASN A 357 -11.75 12.36 -3.15
C ASN A 357 -11.13 10.99 -2.86
N ILE A 358 -11.91 10.16 -2.17
CA ILE A 358 -11.62 8.75 -1.97
C ILE A 358 -12.68 7.97 -2.76
N LEU A 359 -12.26 7.13 -3.70
CA LEU A 359 -13.17 6.29 -4.47
C LEU A 359 -13.11 4.84 -4.00
N ALA A 360 -14.27 4.18 -4.03
CA ALA A 360 -14.41 2.76 -3.75
C ALA A 360 -14.52 1.97 -5.06
N TRP A 361 -13.83 0.83 -5.13
CA TRP A 361 -13.86 -0.07 -6.27
C TRP A 361 -14.26 -1.46 -5.79
N ILE A 362 -15.30 -2.02 -6.40
CA ILE A 362 -15.85 -3.32 -6.00
C ILE A 362 -15.83 -4.28 -7.18
N PRO A 363 -15.75 -5.60 -6.93
CA PRO A 363 -15.92 -6.59 -7.98
C PRO A 363 -17.37 -6.61 -8.47
N SER A 364 -17.59 -6.40 -9.76
CA SER A 364 -18.90 -6.57 -10.37
C SER A 364 -19.26 -8.04 -10.51
N LEU A 365 -20.55 -8.33 -10.35
CA LEU A 365 -21.07 -9.64 -10.71
C LEU A 365 -21.16 -9.66 -12.23
N TYR A 366 -20.30 -10.47 -12.86
CA TYR A 366 -20.48 -10.83 -14.26
C TYR A 366 -21.83 -11.57 -14.37
N GLU A 367 -22.88 -10.87 -14.82
CA GLU A 367 -24.01 -11.56 -15.44
C GLU A 367 -23.44 -12.21 -16.70
N SER A 368 -23.55 -13.52 -16.81
CA SER A 368 -23.28 -14.19 -18.07
C SER A 368 -24.18 -13.56 -19.12
N VAL A 369 -23.60 -12.90 -20.12
CA VAL A 369 -24.29 -12.65 -21.38
C VAL A 369 -24.85 -14.00 -21.81
N PRO A 370 -26.17 -14.16 -22.00
CA PRO A 370 -26.69 -15.39 -22.59
C PRO A 370 -25.98 -15.58 -23.91
N ASP A 371 -25.40 -16.76 -24.17
CA ASP A 371 -24.97 -17.10 -25.52
C ASP A 371 -26.21 -16.93 -26.41
N ASP A 372 -26.18 -15.93 -27.29
CA ASP A 372 -27.10 -15.83 -28.41
C ASP A 372 -26.81 -17.06 -29.29
N GLU A 373 -27.51 -18.17 -29.03
CA GLU A 373 -27.70 -19.23 -30.00
C GLU A 373 -28.55 -18.68 -31.16
N GLU A 374 -27.93 -17.87 -32.02
CA GLU A 374 -28.48 -17.56 -33.33
C GLU A 374 -28.32 -18.78 -34.25
N ALA A 375 -29.48 -19.40 -34.50
CA ALA A 375 -29.96 -19.76 -35.83
C ALA A 375 -29.17 -20.81 -36.64
N LEU A 376 -29.50 -22.09 -36.41
CA LEU A 376 -29.59 -23.08 -37.50
C LEU A 376 -30.88 -23.90 -37.36
N VAL A 377 -32.00 -23.28 -37.72
CA VAL A 377 -33.17 -24.01 -38.23
C VAL A 377 -33.31 -23.65 -39.69
N VAL A 378 -32.60 -24.37 -40.55
CA VAL A 378 -32.90 -24.39 -41.99
C VAL A 378 -34.13 -25.28 -42.15
N SER A 379 -35.26 -24.65 -42.41
CA SER A 379 -36.50 -25.29 -42.84
C SER A 379 -36.40 -25.72 -44.31
N SER A 380 -36.86 -26.96 -44.54
CA SER A 380 -37.40 -27.54 -45.79
C SER A 380 -36.58 -27.51 -47.07
#